data_AF-G2E3F6-F1
#
_entry.id   AF-G2E3F6-F1
#
_cell.length_a   1.000
_cell.length_b   1.000
_cell.length_c   1.000
_cell.angle_alpha   90.00
_cell.angle_beta   90.00
_cell.angle_gamma   90.00
#
_symmetry.space_group_name_H-M   'P 1'
#
loop_
_entity.id
_entity.type
_entity.pdbx_description
1 polymer ?
#
loop_
_entity_poly.entity_id
_entity_poly.type
_entity_poly.pdbx_seq_one_letter_code
_entity_poly.pdbx_strand_id
1 'polypeptide(L)'
;MTGFVDRLKLKEQAEEDIYFARRDRELLGALHRHQEVEGVIEVVSGGQTGVDRAALDAALELGLTVRGWCPSGRRAEDGPIADTYPLTETPSRDYAERTEWNVRDSDATLILYRGALTGGTRLTTDLARRLGRPLCAFDLALRSDSEEILSWLLTNRIRALNCAGPRESGAPGIQGEAFVLLRGLFARWGERRAEMSHSHAARP
;
A
#
# COMPACT_ATOMS: atom_id res chain seq x y z
N MET A 1 8.70 35.79 56.12
CA MET A 1 8.51 34.36 55.72
C MET A 1 7.90 34.21 54.31
N THR A 2 7.86 35.25 53.48
CA THR A 2 7.18 35.27 52.18
C THR A 2 8.01 34.70 51.02
N GLY A 3 9.33 34.94 51.01
CA GLY A 3 10.18 34.57 49.85
C GLY A 3 10.53 33.08 49.66
N PHE A 4 10.07 32.18 50.54
CA PHE A 4 10.26 30.73 50.35
C PHE A 4 9.06 30.11 49.64
N VAL A 5 7.85 30.49 50.05
CA VAL A 5 6.59 30.05 49.43
C VAL A 5 6.47 30.56 47.99
N ASP A 6 6.88 31.80 47.73
CA ASP A 6 6.86 32.38 46.37
C ASP A 6 7.85 31.69 45.43
N ARG A 7 9.03 31.29 45.93
CA ARG A 7 10.02 30.52 45.16
C ARG A 7 9.56 29.10 44.86
N LEU A 8 8.81 28.48 45.78
CA LEU A 8 8.24 27.15 45.58
C LEU A 8 7.16 27.17 44.50
N LYS A 9 6.24 28.15 44.57
CA LYS A 9 5.20 28.35 43.55
C LYS A 9 5.77 28.66 42.16
N LEU A 10 6.80 29.51 42.08
CA LEU A 10 7.49 29.79 40.82
C LEU A 10 8.15 28.55 40.22
N LYS A 11 8.66 27.65 41.07
CA LYS A 11 9.29 26.41 40.61
C LYS A 11 8.24 25.39 40.14
N GLU A 12 7.13 25.24 40.87
CA GLU A 12 5.98 24.41 40.47
C GLU A 12 5.39 24.90 39.14
N GLN A 13 5.17 26.21 38.99
CA GLN A 13 4.67 26.80 37.74
C GLN A 13 5.62 26.52 36.56
N ALA A 14 6.93 26.68 36.77
CA ALA A 14 7.91 26.40 35.73
C ALA A 14 7.96 24.90 35.35
N GLU A 15 7.79 23.99 36.32
CA GLU A 15 7.73 22.55 36.07
C GLU A 15 6.45 22.16 35.31
N GLU A 16 5.31 22.76 35.63
CA GLU A 16 4.06 22.59 34.88
C GLU A 16 4.17 23.11 33.44
N ASP A 17 4.70 24.32 33.23
CA ASP A 17 4.88 24.90 31.90
C ASP A 17 5.79 24.04 31.02
N ILE A 18 6.87 23.49 31.59
CA ILE A 18 7.78 22.56 30.89
C ILE A 18 7.05 21.25 30.54
N TYR A 19 6.22 20.73 31.44
CA TYR A 19 5.44 19.52 31.21
C TYR A 19 4.44 19.71 30.06
N PHE A 20 3.66 20.80 30.07
CA PHE A 20 2.69 21.09 29.00
C PHE A 20 3.39 21.33 27.66
N ALA A 21 4.50 22.08 27.62
CA ALA A 21 5.26 22.31 26.39
C ALA A 21 5.84 21.02 25.78
N ARG A 22 6.28 20.07 26.62
CA ARG A 22 6.77 18.76 26.16
C ARG A 22 5.62 17.91 25.61
N ARG A 23 4.48 17.88 26.30
CA ARG A 23 3.28 17.14 25.90
C ARG A 23 2.74 17.65 24.57
N ASP A 24 2.67 18.97 24.39
CA ASP A 24 2.24 19.59 23.13
C ASP A 24 3.21 19.28 21.98
N ARG A 25 4.52 19.30 22.23
CA ARG A 25 5.52 18.92 21.22
C ARG A 25 5.41 17.45 20.81
N GLU A 26 5.14 16.55 21.76
CA GLU A 26 4.92 15.13 21.47
C GLU A 26 3.63 14.92 20.67
N LEU A 27 2.55 15.63 21.00
CA LEU A 27 1.28 15.62 20.26
C LEU A 27 1.43 16.19 18.86
N LEU A 28 2.07 17.34 18.70
CA LEU A 28 2.37 17.94 17.40
C LEU A 28 3.30 17.03 16.58
N GLY A 29 4.29 16.41 17.21
CA GLY A 29 5.14 15.41 16.56
C GLY A 29 4.35 14.17 16.11
N ALA A 30 3.40 13.70 16.90
CA ALA A 30 2.53 12.58 16.53
C ALA A 30 1.57 12.97 15.40
N LEU A 31 0.97 14.15 15.45
CA LEU A 31 0.10 14.68 14.39
C LEU A 31 0.85 14.86 13.07
N HIS A 32 2.05 15.42 13.09
CA HIS A 32 2.90 15.53 11.89
C HIS A 32 3.28 14.16 11.34
N ARG A 33 3.66 13.20 12.20
CA ARG A 33 3.92 11.80 11.75
C ARG A 33 2.67 11.16 11.16
N HIS A 34 1.49 11.41 11.73
CA HIS A 34 0.23 10.92 11.18
C HIS A 34 -0.07 11.57 9.81
N GLN A 35 0.15 12.88 9.64
CA GLN A 35 0.01 13.56 8.36
C GLN A 35 1.02 13.08 7.30
N GLU A 36 2.27 12.81 7.69
CA GLU A 36 3.28 12.21 6.80
C GLU A 36 2.88 10.79 6.37
N VAL A 37 2.39 9.96 7.30
CA VAL A 37 1.94 8.58 7.01
C VAL A 37 0.63 8.56 6.20
N GLU A 38 -0.25 9.55 6.37
CA GLU A 38 -1.50 9.64 5.59
C GLU A 38 -1.28 9.88 4.09
N GLY A 39 -0.11 10.42 3.71
CA GLY A 39 0.26 10.67 2.31
C GLY A 39 0.91 9.49 1.59
N VAL A 40 1.32 8.43 2.30
CA VAL A 40 2.11 7.35 1.70
C VAL A 40 1.21 6.37 0.93
N ILE A 41 1.60 6.10 -0.32
CA ILE A 41 1.05 5.01 -1.13
C ILE A 41 1.85 3.74 -0.80
N GLU A 42 1.12 2.67 -0.55
CA GLU A 42 1.68 1.35 -0.29
C GLU A 42 1.18 0.35 -1.33
N VAL A 43 2.13 -0.37 -1.94
CA VAL A 43 1.84 -1.45 -2.89
C VAL A 43 2.04 -2.78 -2.19
N VAL A 44 0.98 -3.61 -2.26
CA VAL A 44 0.95 -4.94 -1.68
C VAL A 44 0.94 -5.97 -2.81
N SER A 45 1.80 -6.98 -2.74
CA SER A 45 1.71 -8.12 -3.67
C SER A 45 2.38 -9.37 -3.10
N GLY A 46 2.03 -10.55 -3.61
CA GLY A 46 2.54 -11.82 -3.09
C GLY A 46 3.78 -12.38 -3.78
N GLY A 47 4.36 -11.63 -4.72
CA GLY A 47 5.65 -11.93 -5.31
C GLY A 47 5.71 -13.18 -6.20
N GLN A 48 4.60 -13.62 -6.78
CA GLN A 48 4.66 -14.56 -7.91
C GLN A 48 5.29 -13.87 -9.14
N THR A 49 5.77 -14.62 -10.13
CA THR A 49 6.07 -14.06 -11.47
C THR A 49 4.82 -13.41 -12.08
N GLY A 50 4.97 -12.67 -13.18
CA GLY A 50 3.83 -12.03 -13.84
C GLY A 50 3.45 -10.72 -13.13
N VAL A 51 2.15 -10.53 -12.90
CA VAL A 51 1.62 -9.26 -12.38
C VAL A 51 2.12 -8.93 -10.98
N ASP A 52 2.29 -9.94 -10.12
CA ASP A 52 2.75 -9.73 -8.75
C ASP A 52 4.16 -9.09 -8.77
N ARG A 53 5.09 -9.66 -9.53
CA ARG A 53 6.45 -9.13 -9.69
C ARG A 53 6.47 -7.75 -10.34
N ALA A 54 5.67 -7.56 -11.39
CA ALA A 54 5.54 -6.28 -12.07
C ALA A 54 5.13 -5.14 -11.13
N ALA A 55 4.20 -5.41 -10.20
CA ALA A 55 3.76 -4.44 -9.21
C ALA A 55 4.88 -4.07 -8.22
N LEU A 56 5.61 -5.07 -7.73
CA LEU A 56 6.73 -4.85 -6.82
C LEU A 56 7.84 -4.05 -7.51
N ASP A 57 8.21 -4.42 -8.73
CA ASP A 57 9.26 -3.75 -9.50
C ASP A 57 8.90 -2.29 -9.80
N ALA A 58 7.68 -2.03 -10.28
CA ALA A 58 7.22 -0.68 -10.57
C ALA A 58 7.19 0.22 -9.33
N ALA A 59 6.76 -0.33 -8.19
CA ALA A 59 6.70 0.40 -6.93
C ALA A 59 8.10 0.71 -6.38
N LEU A 60 9.01 -0.28 -6.39
CA LEU A 60 10.39 -0.10 -5.95
C LEU A 60 11.12 0.93 -6.82
N GLU A 61 10.91 0.91 -8.14
CA GLU A 61 11.54 1.87 -9.05
C GLU A 61 11.10 3.31 -8.79
N LEU A 62 9.86 3.51 -8.35
CA LEU A 62 9.31 4.82 -7.98
C LEU A 62 9.58 5.20 -6.52
N GLY A 63 10.29 4.36 -5.76
CA GLY A 63 10.56 4.59 -4.34
C GLY A 63 9.31 4.51 -3.45
N LEU A 64 8.27 3.83 -3.89
CA LEU A 64 7.05 3.62 -3.10
C LEU A 64 7.26 2.56 -2.02
N THR A 65 6.44 2.62 -0.97
CA THR A 65 6.45 1.57 0.05
C THR A 65 5.88 0.29 -0.54
N VAL A 66 6.59 -0.81 -0.33
CA VAL A 66 6.22 -2.14 -0.79
C VAL A 66 6.14 -3.09 0.39
N ARG A 67 5.13 -3.95 0.40
CA ARG A 67 5.06 -5.12 1.29
C ARG A 67 4.25 -6.25 0.66
N GLY A 68 4.05 -7.31 1.41
CA GLY A 68 3.05 -8.32 1.10
C GLY A 68 3.37 -9.66 1.73
N TRP A 69 2.44 -10.58 1.55
CA TRP A 69 2.52 -11.95 2.05
C TRP A 69 2.93 -12.89 0.92
N CYS A 70 3.98 -13.69 1.16
CA CYS A 70 4.41 -14.75 0.27
C CYS A 70 4.33 -16.12 0.98
N PRO A 71 4.29 -17.25 0.26
CA PRO A 71 4.25 -18.55 0.91
C PRO A 71 5.55 -18.85 1.66
N SER A 72 5.48 -19.70 2.67
CA SER A 72 6.65 -20.22 3.38
C SER A 72 7.71 -20.78 2.42
N GLY A 73 8.98 -20.45 2.70
CA GLY A 73 10.13 -20.65 1.83
C GLY A 73 10.19 -19.68 0.65
N ARG A 74 9.49 -18.54 0.76
CA ARG A 74 9.41 -17.48 -0.27
C ARG A 74 9.10 -18.05 -1.66
N ARG A 75 8.19 -19.00 -1.76
CA ARG A 75 8.02 -19.81 -2.98
C ARG A 75 7.34 -19.03 -4.11
N ALA A 76 7.95 -19.05 -5.30
CA ALA A 76 7.36 -18.66 -6.58
C ALA A 76 7.58 -19.77 -7.63
N GLU A 77 7.06 -19.59 -8.86
CA GLU A 77 7.18 -20.62 -9.91
C GLU A 77 8.59 -20.74 -10.50
N ASP A 78 9.37 -19.67 -10.44
CA ASP A 78 10.74 -19.54 -10.94
C ASP A 78 11.80 -19.80 -9.85
N GLY A 79 11.36 -20.14 -8.63
CA GLY A 79 12.21 -20.40 -7.48
C GLY A 79 11.84 -19.54 -6.27
N PRO A 80 12.74 -19.44 -5.28
CA PRO A 80 12.55 -18.54 -4.15
C PRO A 80 12.55 -17.07 -4.59
N ILE A 81 11.62 -16.29 -4.03
CA ILE A 81 11.49 -14.84 -4.26
C ILE A 81 12.71 -14.14 -3.67
N ALA A 82 13.36 -13.29 -4.46
CA ALA A 82 14.55 -12.54 -4.04
C ALA A 82 14.32 -11.71 -2.77
N ASP A 83 15.33 -11.59 -1.92
CA ASP A 83 15.28 -10.85 -0.65
C ASP A 83 15.15 -9.34 -0.82
N THR A 84 15.39 -8.83 -2.04
CA THR A 84 15.15 -7.44 -2.40
C THR A 84 13.67 -7.05 -2.30
N TYR A 85 12.75 -8.02 -2.36
CA TYR A 85 11.33 -7.79 -2.14
C TYR A 85 11.00 -7.91 -0.65
N PRO A 86 10.51 -6.84 0.00
CA PRO A 86 10.20 -6.81 1.44
C PRO A 86 8.89 -7.55 1.75
N LEU A 87 8.86 -8.86 1.48
CA LEU A 87 7.71 -9.74 1.68
C LEU A 87 7.87 -10.55 2.97
N THR A 88 6.76 -10.73 3.68
CA THR A 88 6.66 -11.56 4.87
C THR A 88 6.13 -12.94 4.48
N GLU A 89 6.74 -14.00 5.00
CA GLU A 89 6.24 -15.36 4.79
C GLU A 89 4.97 -15.61 5.61
N THR A 90 3.99 -16.28 5.00
CA THR A 90 2.90 -16.91 5.75
C THR A 90 3.37 -18.24 6.36
N PRO A 91 2.66 -18.79 7.36
CA PRO A 91 3.02 -20.08 7.95
C PRO A 91 2.94 -21.25 6.97
N SER A 92 2.07 -21.17 5.95
CA SER A 92 1.87 -22.22 4.95
C SER A 92 2.65 -21.97 3.67
N ARG A 93 2.97 -23.07 2.95
CA ARG A 93 3.49 -23.02 1.58
C ARG A 93 2.37 -22.88 0.53
N ASP A 94 1.11 -22.87 0.94
CA ASP A 94 -0.05 -22.75 0.05
C ASP A 94 -0.20 -21.31 -0.47
N TYR A 95 -0.41 -21.17 -1.78
CA TYR A 95 -0.68 -19.88 -2.40
C TYR A 95 -2.03 -19.30 -1.99
N ALA A 96 -3.00 -20.13 -1.59
CA ALA A 96 -4.31 -19.61 -1.20
C ALA A 96 -4.24 -18.73 0.06
N GLU A 97 -3.44 -19.14 1.05
CA GLU A 97 -3.28 -18.41 2.32
C GLU A 97 -2.67 -17.03 2.09
N ARG A 98 -1.54 -16.95 1.37
CA ARG A 98 -0.90 -15.66 1.05
C ARG A 98 -1.83 -14.76 0.23
N THR A 99 -2.62 -15.33 -0.69
CA THR A 99 -3.56 -14.55 -1.50
C THR A 99 -4.66 -13.94 -0.63
N GLU A 100 -5.24 -14.72 0.27
CA GLU A 100 -6.24 -14.23 1.22
C GLU A 100 -5.68 -13.14 2.12
N TRP A 101 -4.46 -13.30 2.65
CA TRP A 101 -3.86 -12.32 3.54
C TRP A 101 -3.51 -11.02 2.82
N ASN A 102 -3.02 -11.08 1.57
CA ASN A 102 -2.81 -9.89 0.75
C ASN A 102 -4.12 -9.14 0.48
N VAL A 103 -5.23 -9.83 0.20
CA VAL A 103 -6.54 -9.19 0.05
C VAL A 103 -7.05 -8.61 1.37
N ARG A 104 -6.93 -9.37 2.47
CA ARG A 104 -7.38 -8.97 3.81
C ARG A 104 -6.66 -7.72 4.31
N ASP A 105 -5.34 -7.67 4.14
CA ASP A 105 -4.46 -6.64 4.71
C ASP A 105 -4.20 -5.49 3.74
N SER A 106 -5.14 -5.23 2.83
CA SER A 106 -5.11 -4.11 1.88
C SER A 106 -6.44 -3.37 1.89
N ASP A 107 -6.42 -2.11 1.46
CA ASP A 107 -7.64 -1.31 1.33
C ASP A 107 -8.47 -1.78 0.13
N ALA A 108 -7.80 -2.19 -0.95
CA ALA A 108 -8.44 -2.69 -2.15
C ALA A 108 -7.53 -3.64 -2.95
N THR A 109 -8.11 -4.30 -3.94
CA THR A 109 -7.38 -5.17 -4.87
C THR A 109 -7.57 -4.71 -6.32
N LEU A 110 -6.46 -4.50 -7.03
CA LEU A 110 -6.39 -4.37 -8.47
C LEU A 110 -5.95 -5.71 -9.08
N ILE A 111 -6.74 -6.22 -10.00
CA ILE A 111 -6.43 -7.42 -10.78
C ILE A 111 -6.14 -7.02 -12.22
N LEU A 112 -4.92 -7.29 -12.69
CA LEU A 112 -4.58 -7.18 -14.11
C LEU A 112 -4.61 -8.57 -14.74
N TYR A 113 -5.27 -8.71 -15.89
CA TYR A 113 -5.41 -10.00 -16.57
C TYR A 113 -5.59 -9.83 -18.08
N ARG A 114 -5.63 -10.95 -18.80
CA ARG A 114 -6.02 -11.01 -20.21
C ARG A 114 -7.12 -12.05 -20.41
N GLY A 115 -8.24 -11.66 -21.00
CA GLY A 115 -9.32 -12.58 -21.36
C GLY A 115 -10.08 -13.13 -20.15
N ALA A 116 -9.85 -14.39 -19.77
CA ALA A 116 -10.64 -15.04 -18.71
C ALA A 116 -9.93 -15.03 -17.35
N LEU A 117 -10.65 -14.66 -16.29
CA LEU A 117 -10.20 -14.79 -14.90
C LEU A 117 -10.18 -16.28 -14.50
N THR A 118 -8.99 -16.88 -14.48
CA THR A 118 -8.80 -18.31 -14.18
C THR A 118 -7.81 -18.52 -13.04
N GLY A 119 -7.79 -19.74 -12.47
CA GLY A 119 -6.83 -20.14 -11.45
C GLY A 119 -6.76 -19.19 -10.24
N GLY A 120 -5.54 -18.79 -9.88
CA GLY A 120 -5.28 -17.88 -8.76
C GLY A 120 -5.95 -16.52 -8.90
N THR A 121 -6.11 -16.00 -10.13
CA THR A 121 -6.77 -14.72 -10.39
C THR A 121 -8.26 -14.76 -10.04
N ARG A 122 -8.93 -15.89 -10.33
CA ARG A 122 -10.32 -16.11 -9.91
C ARG A 122 -10.42 -16.22 -8.39
N LEU A 123 -9.50 -16.94 -7.76
CA LEU A 123 -9.45 -17.05 -6.29
C LEU A 123 -9.34 -15.65 -5.63
N THR A 124 -8.44 -14.79 -6.13
CA THR A 124 -8.31 -13.41 -5.62
C THR A 124 -9.61 -12.61 -5.77
N THR A 125 -10.29 -12.76 -6.91
CA THR A 125 -11.59 -12.12 -7.18
C THR A 125 -12.65 -12.56 -6.16
N ASP A 126 -12.74 -13.85 -5.90
CA ASP A 126 -13.73 -14.44 -4.98
C ASP A 126 -13.44 -14.03 -3.53
N LEU A 127 -12.16 -14.00 -3.13
CA LEU A 127 -11.74 -13.55 -1.82
C LEU A 127 -12.03 -12.06 -1.58
N ALA A 128 -11.73 -11.19 -2.56
CA ALA A 128 -12.02 -9.76 -2.43
C ALA A 128 -13.52 -9.50 -2.24
N ARG A 129 -14.36 -10.19 -3.01
CA ARG A 129 -15.82 -10.13 -2.84
C ARG A 129 -16.27 -10.65 -1.48
N ARG A 130 -15.79 -11.83 -1.08
CA ARG A 130 -16.13 -12.46 0.20
C ARG A 130 -15.76 -11.60 1.41
N LEU A 131 -14.61 -10.91 1.34
CA LEU A 131 -14.10 -10.04 2.40
C LEU A 131 -14.64 -8.60 2.32
N GLY A 132 -15.50 -8.29 1.35
CA GLY A 132 -16.06 -6.94 1.17
C GLY A 132 -15.01 -5.89 0.80
N ARG A 133 -13.91 -6.29 0.16
CA ARG A 133 -12.84 -5.38 -0.28
C ARG A 133 -13.16 -4.82 -1.67
N PRO A 134 -13.02 -3.50 -1.89
CA PRO A 134 -13.08 -2.92 -3.23
C PRO A 134 -12.18 -3.67 -4.21
N LEU A 135 -12.72 -3.98 -5.38
CA LEU A 135 -12.06 -4.75 -6.43
C LEU A 135 -12.17 -4.01 -7.76
N CYS A 136 -11.02 -3.80 -8.41
CA CYS A 136 -10.94 -3.38 -9.80
C CYS A 136 -10.31 -4.51 -10.62
N ALA A 137 -11.03 -5.04 -11.60
CA ALA A 137 -10.49 -6.04 -12.52
C ALA A 137 -10.33 -5.39 -13.89
N PHE A 138 -9.10 -5.36 -14.41
CA PHE A 138 -8.72 -4.65 -15.62
C PHE A 138 -8.13 -5.62 -16.66
N ASP A 139 -8.80 -5.72 -17.80
CA ASP A 139 -8.38 -6.58 -18.91
C ASP A 139 -7.42 -5.84 -19.85
N LEU A 140 -6.14 -6.21 -19.78
CA LEU A 140 -5.06 -5.64 -20.59
C LEU A 140 -5.23 -5.93 -22.08
N ALA A 141 -6.02 -6.95 -22.47
CA ALA A 141 -6.28 -7.24 -23.87
C ALA A 141 -7.26 -6.24 -24.52
N LEU A 142 -8.06 -5.56 -23.70
CA LEU A 142 -9.13 -4.67 -24.17
C LEU A 142 -8.84 -3.19 -23.91
N ARG A 143 -7.95 -2.90 -22.96
CA ARG A 143 -7.75 -1.56 -22.42
C ARG A 143 -6.27 -1.31 -22.16
N SER A 144 -5.83 -0.09 -22.43
CA SER A 144 -4.46 0.38 -22.14
C SER A 144 -4.42 1.66 -21.31
N ASP A 145 -5.54 2.37 -21.20
CA ASP A 145 -5.62 3.60 -20.40
C ASP A 145 -5.93 3.28 -18.93
N SER A 146 -5.09 3.82 -18.04
CA SER A 146 -5.17 3.62 -16.59
C SER A 146 -6.03 4.66 -15.88
N GLU A 147 -6.64 5.62 -16.60
CA GLU A 147 -7.46 6.68 -16.00
C GLU A 147 -8.63 6.15 -15.17
N GLU A 148 -9.29 5.09 -15.63
CA GLU A 148 -10.38 4.48 -14.87
C GLU A 148 -9.88 3.87 -13.55
N ILE A 149 -8.69 3.28 -13.54
CA ILE A 149 -8.06 2.73 -12.34
C ILE A 149 -7.70 3.88 -11.40
N LEU A 150 -7.08 4.95 -11.91
CA LEU A 150 -6.70 6.12 -11.12
C LEU A 150 -7.92 6.77 -10.46
N SER A 151 -8.99 6.99 -11.22
CA SER A 151 -10.24 7.54 -10.70
C SER A 151 -10.84 6.65 -9.60
N TRP A 152 -10.80 5.33 -9.80
CA TRP A 152 -11.24 4.36 -8.79
C TRP A 152 -10.38 4.41 -7.52
N LEU A 153 -9.05 4.50 -7.64
CA LEU A 153 -8.13 4.61 -6.49
C LEU A 153 -8.42 5.87 -5.66
N LEU A 154 -8.59 7.01 -6.34
CA LEU A 154 -8.86 8.29 -5.68
C LEU A 154 -10.25 8.32 -5.02
N THR A 155 -11.28 7.83 -5.71
CA THR A 155 -12.66 7.80 -5.20
C THR A 155 -12.78 6.95 -3.95
N ASN A 156 -12.11 5.79 -3.93
CA ASN A 156 -12.13 4.88 -2.77
C ASN A 156 -11.12 5.26 -1.69
N ARG A 157 -10.34 6.34 -1.87
CA ARG A 157 -9.29 6.80 -0.94
C ARG A 157 -8.32 5.67 -0.56
N ILE A 158 -7.94 4.87 -1.54
CA ILE A 158 -7.04 3.74 -1.34
C ILE A 158 -5.68 4.27 -0.85
N ARG A 159 -5.04 3.55 0.09
CA ARG A 159 -3.66 3.81 0.51
C ARG A 159 -2.80 2.57 0.32
N ALA A 160 -3.31 1.40 0.72
CA ALA A 160 -2.69 0.10 0.49
C ALA A 160 -3.41 -0.64 -0.63
N LEU A 161 -2.75 -0.78 -1.79
CA LEU A 161 -3.29 -1.45 -2.96
C LEU A 161 -2.66 -2.84 -3.15
N ASN A 162 -3.46 -3.89 -3.05
CA ASN A 162 -3.05 -5.22 -3.49
C ASN A 162 -3.09 -5.31 -5.02
N CYS A 163 -1.97 -5.63 -5.64
CA CYS A 163 -1.87 -5.87 -7.07
C CYS A 163 -1.69 -7.37 -7.32
N ALA A 164 -2.57 -7.95 -8.14
CA ALA A 164 -2.60 -9.38 -8.42
C ALA A 164 -2.91 -9.67 -9.89
N GLY A 165 -2.54 -10.87 -10.34
CA GLY A 165 -2.87 -11.34 -11.68
C GLY A 165 -2.29 -12.73 -11.96
N PRO A 166 -2.37 -13.21 -13.21
CA PRO A 166 -1.77 -14.49 -13.56
C PRO A 166 -0.25 -14.40 -13.48
N ARG A 167 0.34 -15.56 -13.16
CA ARG A 167 1.78 -15.80 -13.26
C ARG A 167 2.24 -15.82 -14.70
N GLU A 168 3.54 -15.59 -14.90
CA GLU A 168 4.12 -15.46 -16.24
C GLU A 168 3.89 -16.72 -17.09
N SER A 169 4.02 -17.92 -16.50
CA SER A 169 3.73 -19.17 -17.22
C SER A 169 2.27 -19.32 -17.64
N GLY A 170 1.34 -18.62 -16.98
CA GLY A 170 -0.10 -18.66 -17.26
C GLY A 170 -0.55 -17.60 -18.27
N ALA A 171 0.23 -16.55 -18.46
CA ALA A 171 -0.02 -15.49 -19.43
C ALA A 171 1.31 -14.86 -19.89
N PRO A 172 2.04 -15.50 -20.82
CA PRO A 172 3.37 -15.03 -21.26
C PRO A 172 3.35 -13.59 -21.79
N GLY A 173 4.28 -12.76 -21.32
CA GLY A 173 4.40 -11.32 -21.61
C GLY A 173 3.68 -10.43 -20.59
N ILE A 174 2.86 -10.98 -19.69
CA ILE A 174 2.02 -10.15 -18.83
C ILE A 174 2.84 -9.35 -17.81
N GLN A 175 3.98 -9.86 -17.33
CA GLN A 175 4.83 -9.11 -16.41
C GLN A 175 5.27 -7.76 -17.02
N GLY A 176 5.72 -7.77 -18.27
CA GLY A 176 6.17 -6.56 -18.96
C GLY A 176 5.03 -5.57 -19.20
N GLU A 177 3.88 -6.06 -19.68
CA GLU A 177 2.68 -5.23 -19.91
C GLU A 177 2.18 -4.60 -18.60
N ALA A 178 2.07 -5.41 -17.54
CA ALA A 178 1.64 -4.96 -16.23
C ALA A 178 2.61 -3.93 -15.64
N PHE A 179 3.93 -4.11 -15.81
CA PHE A 179 4.93 -3.18 -15.31
C PHE A 179 4.77 -1.80 -15.93
N VAL A 180 4.62 -1.71 -17.25
CA VAL A 180 4.44 -0.44 -17.96
C VAL A 180 3.20 0.29 -17.45
N LEU A 181 2.06 -0.42 -17.35
CA LEU A 181 0.82 0.17 -16.87
C LEU A 181 0.93 0.61 -15.41
N LEU A 182 1.42 -0.26 -14.53
CA LEU A 182 1.50 0.00 -13.08
C LEU A 182 2.47 1.13 -12.76
N ARG A 183 3.63 1.18 -13.42
CA ARG A 183 4.58 2.29 -13.25
C ARG A 183 3.92 3.63 -13.59
N GLY A 184 3.26 3.73 -14.75
CA GLY A 184 2.57 4.96 -15.15
C GLY A 184 1.44 5.34 -14.19
N LEU A 185 0.64 4.34 -13.79
CA LEU A 185 -0.45 4.51 -12.83
C LEU A 185 0.06 5.02 -11.47
N PHE A 186 1.10 4.39 -10.92
CA PHE A 186 1.65 4.71 -9.60
C PHE A 186 2.26 6.11 -9.55
N ALA A 187 2.98 6.52 -10.60
CA ALA A 187 3.50 7.88 -10.70
C ALA A 187 2.38 8.92 -10.64
N ARG A 188 1.36 8.75 -11.49
CA ARG A 188 0.19 9.66 -11.54
C ARG A 188 -0.61 9.62 -10.24
N TRP A 189 -0.71 8.46 -9.60
CA TRP A 189 -1.40 8.33 -8.33
C TRP A 189 -0.70 9.11 -7.21
N GLY A 190 0.63 9.05 -7.15
CA GLY A 190 1.44 9.85 -6.22
C GLY A 190 1.26 11.35 -6.43
N GLU A 191 1.38 11.81 -7.68
CA GLU A 191 1.20 13.22 -8.06
C GLU A 191 -0.17 13.75 -7.64
N ARG A 192 -1.26 13.05 -8.01
CA ARG A 192 -2.63 13.49 -7.71
C ARG A 192 -2.93 13.50 -6.22
N ARG A 193 -2.37 12.56 -5.44
CA ARG A 193 -2.52 12.59 -3.97
C ARG A 193 -1.77 13.77 -3.36
N ALA A 194 -0.58 14.10 -3.85
CA ALA A 194 0.15 15.26 -3.38
C ALA A 194 -0.64 16.56 -3.64
N GLU A 195 -1.20 16.75 -4.84
CA GLU A 195 -2.04 17.90 -5.18
C GLU A 195 -3.24 18.06 -4.25
N MET A 196 -3.93 16.95 -3.93
CA MET A 196 -5.10 16.95 -3.05
C MET A 196 -4.76 17.33 -1.60
N SER A 197 -3.59 16.91 -1.10
CA SER A 197 -3.11 17.28 0.23
C SER A 197 -2.78 18.77 0.34
N HIS A 198 -2.17 19.36 -0.70
CA HIS A 198 -1.87 20.80 -0.74
C HIS A 198 -3.14 21.66 -0.87
N SER A 199 -4.17 21.18 -1.58
CA SER A 199 -5.45 21.90 -1.71
C SER A 199 -6.25 21.94 -0.40
N HIS A 200 -6.13 20.93 0.47
CA HIS A 200 -6.79 20.92 1.79
C HIS A 200 -6.08 21.84 2.81
N ALA A 201 -4.77 22.01 2.71
CA ALA A 201 -3.99 22.91 3.58
C ALA A 201 -4.20 24.41 3.28
N ALA A 202 -4.77 24.74 2.11
CA ALA A 202 -4.97 26.11 1.64
C ALA A 202 -6.38 26.68 1.90
N ARG A 203 -7.24 25.99 2.66
CA ARG A 203 -8.56 26.51 3.06
C ARG A 203 -8.46 27.20 4.43
N PRO A 204 -8.76 28.51 4.54
CA PRO A 204 -8.71 29.26 5.79
C PRO A 204 -9.78 28.83 6.80
#